data_AF-A0A957SJN7-F1
#
_entry.id   AF-A0A957SJN7-F1
#
_cell.length_a   1.000
_cell.length_b   1.000
_cell.length_c   1.000
_cell.angle_alpha   90.00
_cell.angle_beta   90.00
_cell.angle_gamma   90.00
#
_symmetry.space_group_name_H-M   'P 1'
#
loop_
_entity.id
_entity.type
_entity.pdbx_description
1 polymer ?
#
loop_
_entity_poly.entity_id
_entity_poly.type
_entity_poly.pdbx_seq_one_letter_code
_entity_poly.pdbx_strand_id
1 'polypeptide(L)'
;MKTPNLFVGRHGWRVLVCVLLLFSIFSLVGSSALQAADAVDAGYRTFSFGSTCNSTPTGEKPESKLWIHDGYWWGSLCNGSANEYHIYRLDLSTQDWIDTQTVLDDRPSSKADVLWDAASQKLYVVSHVFTTSGASTSSSSDWGRLYRYSYNAGNKTYVLDSGFPVNVTRGKSETLTIAKDATGQLWVTYVEG
;
A
#
# COMPACT_ATOMS: atom_id res chain seq x y z
N MET A 1 77.16 -42.57 32.29
CA MET A 1 78.52 -42.12 31.99
C MET A 1 78.68 -42.05 30.47
N LYS A 2 78.90 -40.84 29.91
CA LYS A 2 79.39 -40.45 28.56
C LYS A 2 78.79 -41.05 27.26
N THR A 3 77.99 -40.22 26.55
CA THR A 3 77.99 -39.77 25.10
C THR A 3 78.80 -40.52 24.01
N PRO A 4 78.57 -40.33 22.67
CA PRO A 4 77.62 -39.43 21.92
C PRO A 4 76.94 -39.98 20.61
N ASN A 5 76.01 -39.16 20.05
CA ASN A 5 75.61 -38.79 18.66
C ASN A 5 75.92 -39.75 17.46
N LEU A 6 75.10 -39.91 16.40
CA LEU A 6 74.49 -38.95 15.44
C LEU A 6 73.45 -39.70 14.55
N PHE A 7 72.37 -39.06 14.09
CA PHE A 7 72.18 -38.69 12.67
C PHE A 7 70.78 -38.09 12.41
N VAL A 8 70.79 -37.09 11.54
CA VAL A 8 69.74 -36.15 11.16
C VAL A 8 68.76 -36.79 10.17
N GLY A 9 67.46 -36.45 10.28
CA GLY A 9 66.50 -36.74 9.23
C GLY A 9 65.13 -36.06 9.40
N ARG A 10 64.74 -35.35 8.34
CA ARG A 10 63.38 -35.10 7.83
C ARG A 10 62.63 -33.79 8.21
N HIS A 11 62.54 -32.97 7.16
CA HIS A 11 61.32 -32.33 6.63
C HIS A 11 60.64 -31.22 7.44
N GLY A 12 61.06 -29.97 7.21
CA GLY A 12 60.22 -28.79 7.39
C GLY A 12 59.53 -28.41 6.08
N TRP A 13 58.23 -28.63 6.00
CA TRP A 13 57.34 -28.22 4.90
C TRP A 13 57.24 -26.70 4.84
N ARG A 14 57.28 -26.16 3.62
CA ARG A 14 57.34 -24.72 3.30
C ARG A 14 56.11 -23.94 3.75
N VAL A 15 56.39 -22.72 4.18
CA VAL A 15 55.49 -21.70 4.74
C VAL A 15 54.44 -21.21 3.72
N LEU A 16 53.21 -21.14 4.24
CA LEU A 16 52.07 -20.24 3.99
C LEU A 16 52.29 -19.02 3.07
N VAL A 17 51.28 -18.72 2.23
CA VAL A 17 50.63 -17.39 2.02
C VAL A 17 49.91 -17.41 0.66
N CYS A 18 48.58 -17.28 0.65
CA CYS A 18 47.83 -16.64 -0.44
C CYS A 18 46.60 -15.95 0.16
N VAL A 19 46.60 -14.63 -0.02
CA VAL A 19 45.77 -13.59 0.60
C VAL A 19 44.31 -13.68 0.15
N LEU A 20 43.37 -13.59 1.12
CA LEU A 20 41.94 -13.39 0.91
C LEU A 20 41.68 -11.94 0.44
N LEU A 21 41.15 -11.77 -0.77
CA LEU A 21 40.65 -10.49 -1.28
C LEU A 21 39.13 -10.40 -1.03
N LEU A 22 38.75 -9.73 0.06
CA LEU A 22 37.40 -9.23 0.28
C LEU A 22 37.35 -7.77 -0.21
N PHE A 23 36.84 -7.54 -1.42
CA PHE A 23 36.50 -6.19 -1.87
C PHE A 23 34.99 -5.99 -1.68
N SER A 24 34.65 -5.22 -0.64
CA SER A 24 33.31 -4.76 -0.33
C SER A 24 32.78 -3.85 -1.43
N ILE A 25 31.69 -4.27 -2.09
CA ILE A 25 30.89 -3.39 -2.93
C ILE A 25 30.03 -2.54 -1.98
N PHE A 26 30.45 -1.31 -1.72
CA PHE A 26 29.62 -0.33 -1.03
C PHE A 26 28.60 0.20 -2.05
N SER A 27 27.41 -0.41 -2.09
CA SER A 27 26.32 0.10 -2.90
C SER A 27 25.91 1.48 -2.39
N LEU A 28 26.09 2.51 -3.23
CA LEU A 28 25.43 3.80 -3.05
C LEU A 28 23.92 3.57 -3.14
N VAL A 29 23.28 3.37 -1.99
CA VAL A 29 21.83 3.48 -1.90
C VAL A 29 21.51 4.97 -2.03
N GLY A 30 21.17 5.40 -3.24
CA GLY A 30 20.59 6.72 -3.45
C GLY A 30 19.31 6.80 -2.64
N SER A 31 19.35 7.52 -1.53
CA SER A 31 18.13 7.85 -0.79
C SER A 31 17.41 8.88 -1.63
N SER A 32 16.36 8.48 -2.34
CA SER A 32 15.38 9.43 -2.86
C SER A 32 14.78 10.13 -1.65
N ALA A 33 15.18 11.38 -1.42
CA ALA A 33 14.48 12.22 -0.47
C ALA A 33 13.02 12.31 -0.94
N LEU A 34 12.09 11.96 -0.05
CA LEU A 34 10.68 12.29 -0.26
C LEU A 34 10.62 13.82 -0.42
N GLN A 35 10.23 14.27 -1.60
CA GLN A 35 10.09 15.68 -1.88
C GLN A 35 8.83 16.17 -1.16
N ALA A 36 9.00 17.15 -0.27
CA ALA A 36 7.92 17.84 0.41
C ALA A 36 6.92 18.42 -0.61
N ALA A 37 5.63 18.35 -0.27
CA ALA A 37 4.55 18.84 -1.11
C ALA A 37 4.69 20.34 -1.33
N ASP A 38 4.36 20.79 -2.55
CA ASP A 38 4.49 22.19 -2.93
C ASP A 38 3.37 23.00 -2.27
N ALA A 39 3.72 23.92 -1.37
CA ALA A 39 2.75 24.87 -0.84
C ALA A 39 2.17 25.73 -1.99
N VAL A 40 0.85 25.90 -1.99
CA VAL A 40 0.11 26.77 -2.93
C VAL A 40 -0.76 27.76 -2.15
N ASP A 41 -1.54 28.60 -2.84
CA ASP A 41 -2.38 29.64 -2.20
C ASP A 41 -3.28 29.08 -1.08
N ALA A 42 -3.85 27.89 -1.29
CA ALA A 42 -4.56 27.13 -0.27
C ALA A 42 -4.12 25.66 -0.27
N GLY A 43 -3.40 25.24 0.78
CA GLY A 43 -2.97 23.87 0.98
C GLY A 43 -1.67 23.52 0.25
N TYR A 44 -1.50 22.23 -0.01
CA TYR A 44 -0.27 21.65 -0.55
C TYR A 44 -0.60 20.79 -1.77
N ARG A 45 0.06 21.08 -2.89
CA ARG A 45 -0.09 20.35 -4.13
C ARG A 45 0.92 19.20 -4.18
N THR A 46 0.42 18.03 -4.54
CA THR A 46 1.21 16.82 -4.77
C THR A 46 0.45 15.89 -5.71
N PHE A 47 1.08 14.79 -6.14
CA PHE A 47 0.64 13.82 -7.15
C PHE A 47 0.26 14.43 -8.51
N SER A 48 0.45 13.64 -9.55
CA SER A 48 -0.11 13.90 -10.88
C SER A 48 -1.03 12.75 -11.24
N PHE A 49 -2.14 13.04 -11.92
CA PHE A 49 -3.13 12.06 -12.36
C PHE A 49 -3.46 12.28 -13.85
N GLY A 50 -4.02 11.26 -14.51
CA GLY A 50 -4.50 11.35 -15.90
C GLY A 50 -3.70 10.56 -16.93
N SER A 51 -2.45 10.19 -16.65
CA SER A 51 -1.72 9.15 -17.42
C SER A 51 -1.83 7.76 -16.77
N THR A 52 -2.06 7.70 -15.46
CA THR A 52 -2.30 6.49 -14.65
C THR A 52 -3.45 6.73 -13.62
N CYS A 53 -3.99 5.65 -13.05
CA CYS A 53 -5.21 5.51 -12.21
C CYS A 53 -6.45 6.38 -12.54
N ASN A 54 -6.75 6.61 -13.82
CA ASN A 54 -7.91 7.38 -14.30
C ASN A 54 -7.79 8.91 -14.01
N SER A 55 -8.27 9.73 -14.94
CA SER A 55 -8.24 11.20 -14.88
C SER A 55 -9.14 11.82 -13.80
N THR A 56 -9.87 11.03 -13.01
CA THR A 56 -10.80 11.51 -11.97
C THR A 56 -10.77 10.65 -10.69
N PRO A 57 -9.60 10.45 -10.05
CA PRO A 57 -9.45 9.51 -8.93
C PRO A 57 -10.27 9.91 -7.69
N THR A 58 -10.44 11.21 -7.47
CA THR A 58 -11.34 11.81 -6.46
C THR A 58 -12.57 12.47 -7.09
N GLY A 59 -12.92 12.06 -8.33
CA GLY A 59 -13.97 12.67 -9.12
C GLY A 59 -15.34 12.62 -8.45
N GLU A 60 -16.22 13.52 -8.88
CA GLU A 60 -17.53 13.80 -8.31
C GLU A 60 -18.36 12.52 -8.09
N LYS A 61 -18.52 12.07 -6.84
CA LYS A 61 -19.55 11.16 -6.27
C LYS A 61 -19.52 11.23 -4.73
N PRO A 62 -20.61 10.89 -4.01
CA PRO A 62 -20.67 10.97 -2.55
C PRO A 62 -19.89 9.83 -1.87
N GLU A 63 -18.58 9.77 -2.10
CA GLU A 63 -17.71 8.70 -1.66
C GLU A 63 -16.49 9.29 -0.92
N SER A 64 -16.33 8.91 0.33
CA SER A 64 -15.22 9.31 1.17
C SER A 64 -13.93 8.63 0.71
N LYS A 65 -12.90 9.45 0.46
CA LYS A 65 -11.54 8.97 0.12
C LYS A 65 -10.56 9.15 1.26
N LEU A 66 -10.92 9.93 2.29
CA LEU A 66 -10.10 10.28 3.43
C LEU A 66 -10.76 9.85 4.74
N TRP A 67 -9.95 9.51 5.73
CA TRP A 67 -10.40 9.25 7.10
C TRP A 67 -9.33 9.64 8.11
N ILE A 68 -9.74 9.79 9.37
CA ILE A 68 -8.85 10.07 10.50
C ILE A 68 -8.80 8.84 11.40
N HIS A 69 -7.59 8.39 11.72
CA HIS A 69 -7.36 7.33 12.71
C HIS A 69 -5.92 7.42 13.26
N ASP A 70 -5.73 7.09 14.54
CA ASP A 70 -4.42 7.13 15.23
C ASP A 70 -3.68 8.48 15.10
N GLY A 71 -4.43 9.58 15.07
CA GLY A 71 -3.85 10.94 14.96
C GLY A 71 -3.36 11.33 13.56
N TYR A 72 -3.56 10.48 12.55
CA TYR A 72 -3.17 10.77 11.17
C TYR A 72 -4.38 10.91 10.26
N TRP A 73 -4.21 11.74 9.23
CA TRP A 73 -5.02 11.66 8.03
C TRP A 73 -4.54 10.51 7.16
N TRP A 74 -5.50 9.74 6.63
CA TRP A 74 -5.28 8.64 5.71
C TRP A 74 -6.08 8.87 4.44
N GLY A 75 -5.64 8.25 3.35
CA GLY A 75 -6.31 8.41 2.05
C GLY A 75 -6.20 7.17 1.17
N SER A 76 -7.25 6.94 0.38
CA SER A 76 -7.22 6.08 -0.81
C SER A 76 -6.71 6.93 -1.97
N LEU A 77 -5.45 6.74 -2.37
CA LEU A 77 -4.81 7.52 -3.43
C LEU A 77 -4.21 6.61 -4.49
N CYS A 78 -4.12 7.14 -5.72
CA CYS A 78 -3.45 6.45 -6.82
C CYS A 78 -1.95 6.34 -6.56
N ASN A 79 -1.43 5.12 -6.64
CA ASN A 79 -0.01 4.88 -6.88
C ASN A 79 0.23 4.85 -8.40
N GLY A 80 0.76 5.95 -8.94
CA GLY A 80 0.92 6.09 -10.39
C GLY A 80 1.93 5.13 -11.03
N SER A 81 2.88 4.61 -10.27
CA SER A 81 3.89 3.65 -10.77
C SER A 81 3.35 2.23 -10.84
N ALA A 82 2.55 1.82 -9.83
CA ALA A 82 1.87 0.53 -9.80
C ALA A 82 0.60 0.54 -10.68
N ASN A 83 0.01 1.71 -10.90
CA ASN A 83 -1.30 1.89 -11.53
C ASN A 83 -2.42 1.20 -10.74
N GLU A 84 -2.35 1.36 -9.41
CA GLU A 84 -3.25 0.78 -8.41
C GLU A 84 -3.64 1.85 -7.39
N TYR A 85 -4.67 1.59 -6.57
CA TYR A 85 -5.01 2.44 -5.43
C TYR A 85 -4.44 1.84 -4.15
N HIS A 86 -3.71 2.64 -3.39
CA HIS A 86 -3.13 2.24 -2.10
C HIS A 86 -3.70 3.08 -0.96
N ILE A 87 -3.46 2.61 0.27
CA ILE A 87 -3.65 3.40 1.48
C ILE A 87 -2.40 4.24 1.73
N TYR A 88 -2.60 5.55 1.82
CA TYR A 88 -1.57 6.52 2.16
C TYR A 88 -1.83 7.12 3.53
N ARG A 89 -0.77 7.62 4.16
CA ARG A 89 -0.81 8.40 5.41
C ARG A 89 -0.19 9.77 5.19
N LEU A 90 -0.86 10.84 5.61
CA LEU A 90 -0.31 12.18 5.57
C LEU A 90 0.73 12.39 6.68
N ASP A 91 1.94 12.79 6.31
CA ASP A 91 2.91 13.39 7.21
C ASP A 91 2.63 14.88 7.31
N LEU A 92 2.15 15.34 8.47
CA LEU A 92 1.83 16.75 8.68
C LEU A 92 3.06 17.66 8.75
N SER A 93 4.25 17.12 9.00
CA SER A 93 5.48 17.90 9.09
C SER A 93 6.01 18.30 7.71
N THR A 94 5.87 17.42 6.72
CA THR A 94 6.29 17.68 5.33
C THR A 94 5.12 17.95 4.38
N GLN A 95 3.90 17.69 4.84
CA GLN A 95 2.65 17.75 4.06
C GLN A 95 2.60 16.74 2.91
N ASP A 96 3.36 15.65 3.03
CA ASP A 96 3.41 14.56 2.06
C ASP A 96 2.50 13.40 2.42
N TRP A 97 1.95 12.76 1.40
CA TRP A 97 1.33 11.45 1.56
C TRP A 97 2.36 10.35 1.37
N ILE A 98 2.55 9.56 2.43
CA ILE A 98 3.45 8.41 2.46
C ILE A 98 2.64 7.16 2.08
N ASP A 99 3.07 6.45 1.04
CA ASP A 99 2.50 5.16 0.66
C ASP A 99 2.82 4.12 1.76
N THR A 100 1.79 3.43 2.27
CA THR A 100 1.99 2.37 3.28
C THR A 100 2.27 1.01 2.64
N GLN A 101 2.28 0.93 1.30
CA GLN A 101 2.34 -0.28 0.49
C GLN A 101 1.13 -1.20 0.67
N THR A 102 0.06 -0.71 1.32
CA THR A 102 -1.19 -1.46 1.47
C THR A 102 -2.05 -1.21 0.24
N VAL A 103 -2.14 -2.20 -0.65
CA VAL A 103 -3.04 -2.16 -1.80
C VAL A 103 -4.49 -2.15 -1.33
N LEU A 104 -5.25 -1.17 -1.84
CA LEU A 104 -6.68 -1.01 -1.62
C LEU A 104 -7.47 -1.62 -2.78
N ASP A 105 -7.10 -1.30 -4.01
CA ASP A 105 -7.67 -1.92 -5.21
C ASP A 105 -6.63 -1.95 -6.33
N ASP A 106 -6.44 -3.12 -6.93
CA ASP A 106 -5.50 -3.37 -8.02
C ASP A 106 -6.04 -2.89 -9.38
N ARG A 107 -7.28 -2.40 -9.43
CA ARG A 107 -7.92 -1.93 -10.66
C ARG A 107 -7.74 -0.42 -10.83
N PRO A 108 -7.05 0.06 -11.88
CA PRO A 108 -6.78 1.48 -12.09
C PRO A 108 -8.04 2.32 -12.38
N SER A 109 -9.13 1.69 -12.81
CA SER A 109 -10.41 2.33 -13.08
C SER A 109 -11.38 2.27 -11.89
N SER A 110 -10.92 1.76 -10.74
CA SER A 110 -11.76 1.69 -9.55
C SER A 110 -11.94 3.04 -8.87
N LYS A 111 -13.04 3.16 -8.14
CA LYS A 111 -13.29 4.22 -7.16
C LYS A 111 -13.74 3.56 -5.86
N ALA A 112 -13.54 4.25 -4.74
CA ALA A 112 -13.80 3.69 -3.41
C ALA A 112 -14.55 4.64 -2.48
N ASP A 113 -15.37 4.07 -1.59
CA ASP A 113 -15.93 4.74 -0.43
C ASP A 113 -15.41 4.07 0.84
N VAL A 114 -14.90 4.89 1.76
CA VAL A 114 -14.14 4.43 2.93
C VAL A 114 -14.86 4.79 4.22
N LEU A 115 -15.05 3.79 5.08
CA LEU A 115 -15.67 3.91 6.40
C LEU A 115 -14.74 3.37 7.48
N TRP A 116 -14.21 4.26 8.31
CA TRP A 116 -13.57 3.87 9.57
C TRP A 116 -14.63 3.59 10.64
N ASP A 117 -14.62 2.38 11.18
CA ASP A 117 -15.52 1.97 12.27
C ASP A 117 -14.76 1.86 13.59
N ALA A 118 -14.83 2.93 14.38
CA ALA A 118 -14.15 3.01 15.67
C ALA A 118 -14.63 1.95 16.68
N ALA A 119 -15.86 1.46 16.57
CA ALA A 119 -16.38 0.47 17.51
C ALA A 119 -15.75 -0.92 17.29
N SER A 120 -15.53 -1.32 16.03
CA SER A 120 -14.88 -2.60 15.71
C SER A 120 -13.38 -2.48 15.46
N GLN A 121 -12.85 -1.25 15.40
CA GLN A 121 -11.47 -0.95 15.01
C GLN A 121 -11.12 -1.51 13.62
N LYS A 122 -12.08 -1.39 12.68
CA LYS A 122 -11.93 -1.86 11.30
C LYS A 122 -12.10 -0.71 10.33
N LEU A 123 -11.30 -0.78 9.26
CA LEU A 123 -11.51 0.02 8.07
C LEU A 123 -12.30 -0.81 7.07
N TYR A 124 -13.49 -0.36 6.72
CA TYR A 124 -14.28 -0.92 5.64
C TYR A 124 -14.09 -0.06 4.41
N VAL A 125 -13.82 -0.70 3.28
CA VAL A 125 -13.70 -0.02 1.99
C VAL A 125 -14.56 -0.77 1.01
N VAL A 126 -15.44 -0.05 0.33
CA VAL A 126 -16.10 -0.60 -0.83
C VAL A 126 -15.53 0.05 -2.08
N SER A 127 -15.34 -0.73 -3.13
CA SER A 127 -14.84 -0.23 -4.40
C SER A 127 -15.64 -0.77 -5.57
N HIS A 128 -15.63 -0.04 -6.67
CA HIS A 128 -16.30 -0.40 -7.91
C HIS A 128 -15.49 0.07 -9.12
N VAL A 129 -15.62 -0.63 -10.24
CA VAL A 129 -15.10 -0.15 -11.53
C VAL A 129 -16.06 0.91 -12.06
N PHE A 130 -15.56 2.13 -12.25
CA PHE A 130 -16.37 3.26 -12.66
C PHE A 130 -16.92 3.09 -14.09
N THR A 131 -18.21 3.39 -14.25
CA THR A 131 -18.91 3.57 -15.54
C THR A 131 -19.98 4.64 -15.38
N THR A 132 -20.32 5.39 -16.43
CA THR A 132 -21.48 6.31 -16.40
C THR A 132 -22.80 5.60 -16.70
N SER A 133 -22.76 4.34 -17.13
CA SER A 133 -23.93 3.49 -17.36
C SER A 133 -23.74 2.20 -16.57
N GLY A 134 -24.37 2.12 -15.39
CA GLY A 134 -24.34 0.93 -14.55
C GLY A 134 -24.92 -0.28 -15.30
N ALA A 135 -24.22 -1.41 -15.23
CA ALA A 135 -24.61 -2.63 -15.93
C ALA A 135 -24.01 -3.85 -15.26
N SER A 136 -24.82 -4.90 -15.14
CA SER A 136 -24.37 -6.23 -14.77
C SER A 136 -23.38 -6.81 -15.79
N THR A 137 -22.49 -7.67 -15.32
CA THR A 137 -21.46 -8.32 -16.13
C THR A 137 -21.17 -9.72 -15.60
N SER A 138 -20.81 -10.64 -16.50
CA SER A 138 -20.36 -11.98 -16.12
C SER A 138 -18.92 -11.99 -15.59
N SER A 139 -18.15 -10.93 -15.83
CA SER A 139 -16.75 -10.85 -15.40
C SER A 139 -16.65 -10.39 -13.95
N SER A 140 -16.33 -11.32 -13.04
CA SER A 140 -16.20 -11.00 -11.61
C SER A 140 -15.06 -10.04 -11.28
N SER A 141 -14.12 -9.80 -12.21
CA SER A 141 -13.10 -8.76 -12.06
C SER A 141 -13.68 -7.35 -12.06
N ASP A 142 -14.85 -7.15 -12.66
CA ASP A 142 -15.51 -5.86 -12.78
C ASP A 142 -16.51 -5.59 -11.65
N TRP A 143 -16.80 -6.61 -10.81
CA TRP A 143 -17.77 -6.49 -9.73
C TRP A 143 -17.24 -5.57 -8.62
N GLY A 144 -18.15 -4.86 -7.99
CA GLY A 144 -17.90 -4.12 -6.76
C GLY A 144 -17.45 -5.04 -5.62
N ARG A 145 -16.46 -4.60 -4.86
CA ARG A 145 -15.77 -5.35 -3.81
C ARG A 145 -15.94 -4.65 -2.48
N LEU A 146 -16.08 -5.41 -1.40
CA LEU A 146 -15.92 -4.95 -0.02
C LEU A 146 -14.60 -5.50 0.49
N TYR A 147 -13.80 -4.63 1.09
CA TYR A 147 -12.58 -4.93 1.83
C TYR A 147 -12.80 -4.61 3.31
N ARG A 148 -12.08 -5.33 4.16
CA ARG A 148 -11.98 -5.04 5.59
C ARG A 148 -10.53 -5.13 5.99
N TYR A 149 -10.04 -4.10 6.67
CA TYR A 149 -8.66 -4.05 7.15
C TYR A 149 -8.59 -3.95 8.67
N SER A 150 -7.58 -4.59 9.24
CA SER A 150 -7.12 -4.37 10.62
C SER A 150 -5.99 -3.35 10.64
N TYR A 151 -6.01 -2.46 11.62
CA TYR A 151 -4.92 -1.52 11.82
C TYR A 151 -3.76 -2.14 12.61
N ASN A 152 -2.54 -1.95 12.14
CA ASN A 152 -1.31 -2.27 12.87
C ASN A 152 -0.65 -0.97 13.37
N ALA A 153 -0.75 -0.74 14.68
CA ALA A 153 -0.21 0.46 15.30
C ALA A 153 1.33 0.50 15.36
N GLY A 154 2.01 -0.65 15.26
CA GLY A 154 3.47 -0.75 15.37
C GLY A 154 4.20 -0.19 14.15
N ASN A 155 3.65 -0.41 12.96
CA ASN A 155 4.20 0.09 11.70
C ASN A 155 3.32 1.17 11.04
N LYS A 156 2.17 1.50 11.64
CA LYS A 156 1.20 2.47 11.11
C LYS A 156 0.73 2.06 9.71
N THR A 157 0.30 0.81 9.56
CA THR A 157 -0.29 0.32 8.30
C THR A 157 -1.61 -0.38 8.53
N TYR A 158 -2.36 -0.58 7.46
CA TYR A 158 -3.53 -1.44 7.44
C TYR A 158 -3.18 -2.78 6.80
N VAL A 159 -3.73 -3.85 7.35
CA VAL A 159 -3.55 -5.22 6.86
C VAL A 159 -4.91 -5.77 6.46
N LEU A 160 -5.01 -6.30 5.24
CA LEU A 160 -6.24 -6.90 4.73
C LEU A 160 -6.60 -8.11 5.59
N ASP A 161 -7.83 -8.14 6.09
CA ASP A 161 -8.32 -9.27 6.86
C ASP A 161 -8.47 -10.50 5.98
N SER A 162 -8.12 -11.68 6.51
CA SER A 162 -8.34 -12.95 5.82
C SER A 162 -9.83 -13.11 5.42
N GLY A 163 -10.06 -13.57 4.20
CA GLY A 163 -11.38 -13.73 3.61
C GLY A 163 -11.91 -12.49 2.86
N PHE A 164 -11.15 -11.39 2.82
CA PHE A 164 -11.44 -10.21 2.01
C PHE A 164 -10.43 -10.07 0.84
N PRO A 165 -10.79 -9.34 -0.24
CA PRO A 165 -12.11 -8.76 -0.50
C PRO A 165 -13.19 -9.80 -0.80
N VAL A 166 -14.45 -9.41 -0.64
CA VAL A 166 -15.63 -10.15 -1.10
C VAL A 166 -16.41 -9.32 -2.12
N ASN A 167 -17.07 -9.97 -3.06
CA ASN A 167 -17.90 -9.27 -4.05
C ASN A 167 -19.26 -8.89 -3.44
N VAL A 168 -19.70 -7.65 -3.67
CA VAL A 168 -20.97 -7.10 -3.14
C VAL A 168 -21.95 -6.65 -4.23
N THR A 169 -21.53 -6.70 -5.49
CA THR A 169 -22.38 -6.43 -6.68
C THR A 169 -22.06 -7.44 -7.77
N ARG A 170 -22.74 -7.35 -8.92
CA ARG A 170 -22.45 -8.16 -10.11
C ARG A 170 -22.21 -7.31 -11.37
N GLY A 171 -21.83 -6.06 -11.18
CA GLY A 171 -21.78 -5.07 -12.24
C GLY A 171 -20.73 -3.99 -12.01
N LYS A 172 -20.54 -3.18 -13.05
CA LYS A 172 -19.89 -1.88 -12.95
C LYS A 172 -20.92 -0.86 -12.48
N SER A 173 -20.48 0.13 -11.73
CA SER A 173 -21.36 1.17 -11.20
C SER A 173 -20.79 2.56 -11.47
N GLU A 174 -21.67 3.55 -11.49
CA GLU A 174 -21.24 4.94 -11.43
C GLU A 174 -20.78 5.33 -10.02
N THR A 175 -21.36 4.69 -9.00
CA THR A 175 -21.12 5.01 -7.59
C THR A 175 -21.41 3.79 -6.74
N LEU A 176 -20.63 3.59 -5.69
CA LEU A 176 -20.91 2.57 -4.69
C LEU A 176 -20.49 3.11 -3.32
N THR A 177 -21.45 3.20 -2.40
CA THR A 177 -21.26 3.79 -1.08
C THR A 177 -21.50 2.78 0.04
N ILE A 178 -20.91 3.02 1.20
CA ILE A 178 -21.05 2.19 2.40
C ILE A 178 -21.47 3.02 3.62
N ALA A 179 -22.38 2.48 4.40
CA ALA A 179 -22.75 2.99 5.72
C ALA A 179 -22.84 1.85 6.73
N LYS A 180 -22.75 2.17 8.02
CA LYS A 180 -23.00 1.25 9.12
C LYS A 180 -24.11 1.81 9.98
N ASP A 181 -25.12 1.00 10.29
CA ASP A 181 -26.19 1.41 11.19
C ASP A 181 -25.85 1.17 12.66
N ALA A 182 -26.75 1.60 13.56
CA ALA A 182 -26.56 1.49 15.00
C ALA A 182 -26.56 0.03 15.52
N THR A 183 -27.07 -0.94 14.76
CA THR A 183 -27.02 -2.38 15.10
C THR A 183 -25.71 -3.04 14.70
N GLY A 184 -24.91 -2.33 13.89
CA GLY A 184 -23.65 -2.80 13.35
C GLY A 184 -23.75 -3.41 11.96
N GLN A 185 -24.92 -3.37 11.33
CA GLN A 185 -25.11 -3.85 9.96
C GLN A 185 -24.46 -2.87 8.98
N LEU A 186 -23.70 -3.42 8.02
CA LEU A 186 -23.20 -2.67 6.89
C LEU A 186 -24.23 -2.63 5.77
N TRP A 187 -24.41 -1.46 5.18
CA TRP A 187 -25.29 -1.19 4.06
C TRP A 187 -24.45 -0.68 2.89
N VAL A 188 -24.63 -1.28 1.72
CA VAL A 188 -23.98 -0.86 0.49
C VAL A 188 -25.04 -0.41 -0.51
N THR A 189 -24.88 0.79 -1.08
CA THR A 189 -25.80 1.34 -2.09
C THR A 189 -25.07 1.57 -3.40
N TYR A 190 -25.66 1.12 -4.51
CA TYR A 190 -25.08 1.20 -5.85
C TYR A 190 -26.16 1.26 -6.93
N VAL A 191 -25.76 1.54 -8.17
CA VAL A 191 -26.62 1.47 -9.35
C VAL A 191 -26.08 0.38 -10.28
N GLU A 192 -26.91 -0.62 -10.56
CA GLU A 192 -26.61 -1.71 -11.49
C GLU A 192 -27.83 -1.94 -12.40
N GLY A 193 -27.58 -2.17 -13.69
CA GLY A 193 -28.59 -2.40 -14.73
C GLY A 193 -28.68 -3.86 -15.18
#